data_AF-A0A949ECV1-F1
#
_entry.id   AF-A0A949ECV1-F1
#
_cell.length_a   1.000
_cell.length_b   1.000
_cell.length_c   1.000
_cell.angle_alpha   90.00
_cell.angle_beta   90.00
_cell.angle_gamma   90.00
#
_symmetry.space_group_name_H-M   'P 1'
#
loop_
_entity.id
_entity.type
_entity.pdbx_description
1 polymer ?
#
loop_
_entity_poly.entity_id
_entity_poly.type
_entity_poly.pdbx_seq_one_letter_code
_entity_poly.pdbx_strand_id
1 'polypeptide(L)' 'MPQYKILKADSLINEKQLNELAQEGWRLVTIVKDSDLFYFYFEKVRPTNVTAVK' A
#
# COMPACT_ATOMS: atom_id res chain seq x y z
N MET A 1 -3.14 -14.30 12.47
CA MET A 1 -2.45 -13.07 12.92
C MET A 1 -2.47 -12.07 11.78
N PRO A 2 -2.75 -10.78 12.03
CA PRO A 2 -2.67 -9.75 10.99
C PRO A 2 -1.22 -9.62 10.49
N GLN A 3 -1.04 -9.53 9.17
CA GLN A 3 0.27 -9.37 8.55
C GLN A 3 0.44 -7.93 8.08
N TYR A 4 1.61 -7.35 8.34
CA TYR A 4 1.93 -5.98 7.99
C TYR A 4 3.23 -5.92 7.18
N LYS A 5 3.33 -4.92 6.29
CA LYS A 5 4.58 -4.57 5.61
C LYS A 5 4.75 -3.06 5.55
N ILE A 6 6.01 -2.63 5.46
CA ILE A 6 6.38 -1.21 5.34
C ILE A 6 7.25 -1.07 4.09
N LEU A 7 6.91 -0.12 3.23
CA LEU A 7 7.77 0.31 2.14
C LEU A 7 8.34 1.69 2.43
N LYS A 8 9.60 1.90 2.09
CA LYS A 8 10.31 3.16 2.22
C LYS A 8 10.66 3.68 0.83
N ALA A 9 10.36 4.94 0.55
CA ALA A 9 10.78 5.61 -0.68
C ALA A 9 11.14 7.08 -0.41
N ASP A 10 11.95 7.65 -1.28
CA ASP A 10 12.28 9.09 -1.33
C ASP A 10 11.18 9.92 -2.04
N SER A 11 10.20 9.24 -2.62
CA SER A 11 9.14 9.82 -3.45
C SER A 11 7.82 9.08 -3.24
N LEU A 12 6.72 9.70 -3.67
CA LEU A 12 5.41 9.05 -3.63
C LEU A 12 5.38 7.87 -4.62
N ILE A 13 4.94 6.70 -4.14
CA ILE A 13 4.69 5.56 -5.03
C ILE A 13 3.54 5.87 -6.00
N ASN A 14 3.68 5.43 -7.24
CA ASN A 14 2.69 5.70 -8.27
C ASN A 14 1.49 4.73 -8.20
N GLU A 15 0.43 5.06 -8.94
CA GLU A 15 -0.80 4.26 -8.99
C GLU A 15 -0.55 2.81 -9.42
N LYS A 16 0.38 2.58 -10.37
CA LYS A 16 0.72 1.24 -10.84
C LYS A 16 1.26 0.37 -9.71
N GLN A 17 2.19 0.89 -8.92
CA GLN A 17 2.73 0.17 -7.76
C GLN A 17 1.65 -0.12 -6.72
N LEU A 18 0.77 0.84 -6.42
CA LEU A 18 -0.36 0.62 -5.52
C LEU A 18 -1.28 -0.50 -6.01
N ASN A 19 -1.57 -0.53 -7.31
CA ASN A 19 -2.42 -1.55 -7.93
C ASN A 19 -1.78 -2.94 -7.89
N GLU A 20 -0.48 -3.06 -8.14
CA GLU A 20 0.25 -4.33 -8.01
C GLU A 20 0.18 -4.86 -6.56
N LEU A 21 0.40 -4.00 -5.56
CA LEU A 21 0.30 -4.38 -4.16
C LEU A 21 -1.13 -4.77 -3.76
N ALA A 22 -2.14 -4.09 -4.31
CA ALA A 22 -3.55 -4.43 -4.09
C ALA A 22 -3.92 -5.79 -4.69
N GLN A 23 -3.42 -6.13 -5.88
CA GLN A 23 -3.61 -7.45 -6.51
C GLN A 23 -2.98 -8.57 -5.69
N GLU A 24 -1.86 -8.30 -5.03
CA GLU A 24 -1.25 -9.21 -4.06
C GLU A 24 -2.04 -9.29 -2.74
N GLY A 25 -3.10 -8.53 -2.54
CA GLY A 25 -3.90 -8.51 -1.31
C GLY A 25 -3.32 -7.62 -0.21
N TRP A 26 -2.55 -6.60 -0.56
CA TRP A 26 -2.08 -5.58 0.39
C TRP A 26 -2.92 -4.32 0.29
N ARG A 27 -3.46 -3.87 1.43
CA ARG A 27 -4.18 -2.59 1.54
C ARG A 27 -3.26 -1.56 2.18
N LEU A 28 -3.14 -0.39 1.55
CA LEU A 28 -2.46 0.75 2.16
C LEU A 28 -3.30 1.27 3.33
N VAL A 29 -2.67 1.41 4.50
CA VAL A 29 -3.28 1.87 5.75
C VAL A 29 -2.99 3.34 5.99
N THR A 30 -1.73 3.73 5.88
CA THR A 30 -1.29 5.11 6.12
C THR A 30 0.05 5.38 5.45
N ILE A 31 0.35 6.66 5.25
CA ILE A 31 1.62 7.17 4.77
C ILE A 31 2.16 8.13 5.83
N VAL A 32 3.37 7.87 6.30
CA VAL A 32 4.09 8.77 7.22
C VAL A 32 5.25 9.40 6.46
N LYS A 33 5.33 10.72 6.46
CA LYS A 33 6.49 11.45 5.94
C LYS A 33 7.41 11.81 7.10
N ASP A 34 8.67 11.46 6.97
CA ASP A 34 9.74 11.90 7.88
C ASP A 34 10.89 12.45 7.05
N SER A 35 11.13 13.76 7.19
CA SER A 35 12.13 14.50 6.41
C SER A 35 11.92 14.32 4.89
N ASP A 36 12.84 13.66 4.19
CA ASP A 36 12.78 13.40 2.74
C ASP A 36 12.29 11.97 2.40
N LEU A 37 11.77 11.25 3.39
CA LEU A 37 11.37 9.85 3.24
C LEU A 37 9.88 9.66 3.50
N PHE A 38 9.28 8.80 2.70
CA PHE A 38 7.92 8.31 2.85
C PHE A 38 7.93 6.86 3.31
N TYR A 39 7.11 6.58 4.33
CA TYR A 39 6.88 5.26 4.89
C TYR A 39 5.43 4.87 4.62
N PHE A 40 5.25 3.86 3.77
CA PHE A 40 3.93 3.35 3.37
C PHE A 40 3.63 2.09 4.17
N TYR A 41 2.61 2.15 5.02
CA TYR A 41 2.19 1.03 5.86
C TYR A 41 1.07 0.28 5.17
N PHE A 42 1.24 -1.04 5.03
CA PHE A 42 0.23 -1.90 4.45
C PHE A 42 -0.15 -3.03 5.41
N GLU A 43 -1.37 -3.49 5.28
CA GLU A 43 -1.86 -4.71 5.92
C GLU A 43 -2.30 -5.72 4.87
N LYS A 44 -2.13 -7.00 5.17
CA LYS A 44 -2.63 -8.07 4.32
C LYS A 44 -4.13 -8.22 4.53
N VAL A 45 -4.90 -7.89 3.50
CA VAL A 45 -6.33 -8.16 3.44
C VAL A 45 -6.55 -9.43 2.63
N ARG A 46 -7.53 -10.24 3.05
CA ARG A 46 -8.01 -11.33 2.19
C ARG A 46 -8.54 -10.71 0.91
N PRO A 47 -8.35 -11.34 -0.27
CA PRO A 47 -8.87 -10.80 -1.52
C PRO A 47 -10.37 -10.55 -1.39
N THR A 48 -10.73 -9.28 -1.33
CA THR A 48 -12.10 -8.80 -1.51
C THR A 48 -12.28 -8.56 -3.00
N ASN A 49 -13.37 -9.05 -3.58
CA ASN A 49 -13.74 -8.70 -4.96
C ASN A 49 -14.03 -7.19 -5.01
N VAL A 50 -13.01 -6.38 -5.28
CA VAL A 50 -13.16 -4.93 -5.45
C VAL A 50 -13.30 -4.66 -6.94
N THR A 51 -14.50 -4.25 -7.35
CA THR A 51 -14.74 -3.78 -8.72
C THR A 51 -14.30 -2.32 -8.80
N ALA A 52 -13.43 -1.97 -9.74
CA ALA A 52 -13.04 -0.59 -9.98
C ALA A 52 -14.28 0.22 -10.40
N VAL A 53 -14.56 1.33 -9.70
CA VAL A 53 -15.61 2.28 -10.08
C VAL A 53 -15.00 3.23 -11.10
N LYS A 54 -15.61 3.31 -12.28
CA LYS A 54 -15.21 4.17 -13.41
C LYS A 54 -15.97 5.49 -13.39
#